data_AF-A0A3A0FTG6-F1
#
_entry.id   AF-A0A3A0FTG6-F1
#
_cell.length_a   1.000
_cell.length_b   1.000
_cell.length_c   1.000
_cell.angle_alpha   90.00
_cell.angle_beta   90.00
_cell.angle_gamma   90.00
#
_symmetry.space_group_name_H-M   'P 1'
#
loop_
_entity.id
_entity.type
_entity.pdbx_description
1 polymer ?
#
loop_
_entity_poly.entity_id
_entity_poly.type
_entity_poly.pdbx_seq_one_letter_code
_entity_poly.pdbx_strand_id
1 'polypeptide(L)'
;AASLPLASLVPRFSRLATASVVVLSATGSAAYALHVGSKDLLATTTYGRALAVKLVLFGVLLGLAAHHRFRLSPRLARAGQALAAAFGRGVAAEVAAGALVLAAVGAMTSVTPSRDAAEARARSGVIDHVALPAGELTLRVMPGLVGNNAVAVELADTRPAAAGTAADAVLRVTAPGGVARPFDVTLRPAGAAAGRERFVAHGSFFTPPGTWRTEVIVRRRGLDDVRHAFAARITRTPDERIEQRVDDALAAPIPSSAASIAAGAALFQTHCAPCHGPEGRGDGVAAAGLATKPADFRLHVALHTDAELYAWVALGIEDTPMPAFRDTLDRDELWHVVNHLRATFGAGIGSGAGGAPDGG
;
A
#
# COMPACT_ATOMS: atom_id res chain seq x y z
N ALA A 1 -38.18 14.94 45.58
CA ALA A 1 -37.34 15.21 44.41
C ALA A 1 -38.22 15.77 43.30
N ALA A 2 -38.04 17.04 42.92
CA ALA A 2 -38.86 17.66 41.87
C ALA A 2 -38.54 17.01 40.52
N SER A 3 -39.49 16.24 39.98
CA SER A 3 -39.39 15.69 38.63
C SER A 3 -39.38 16.85 37.64
N LEU A 4 -38.23 17.12 37.02
CA LEU A 4 -38.11 18.09 35.93
C LEU A 4 -39.16 17.77 34.87
N PRO A 5 -40.04 18.72 34.50
CA PRO A 5 -41.10 18.44 33.55
C PRO A 5 -40.45 18.10 32.20
N LEU A 6 -40.70 16.87 31.73
CA LEU A 6 -40.24 16.33 30.44
C LEU A 6 -40.47 17.31 29.27
N ALA A 7 -41.52 18.13 29.37
CA ALA A 7 -41.83 19.20 28.42
C ALA A 7 -40.71 20.24 28.21
N SER A 8 -39.83 20.45 29.19
CA SER A 8 -38.72 21.43 29.11
C SER A 8 -37.41 20.84 28.56
N LEU A 9 -37.22 19.52 28.67
CA LEU A 9 -36.03 18.80 28.24
C LEU A 9 -36.06 18.43 26.75
N VAL A 10 -37.23 17.99 26.25
CA VAL A 10 -37.40 17.52 24.86
C VAL A 10 -37.03 18.60 23.82
N PRO A 11 -37.41 19.89 23.93
CA PRO A 11 -37.07 20.91 22.93
C PRO A 11 -35.58 21.30 22.92
N ARG A 12 -34.88 21.14 24.05
CA ARG A 12 -33.43 21.43 24.16
C ARG A 12 -32.61 20.30 23.55
N PHE A 13 -32.94 19.06 23.88
CA PHE A 13 -32.35 17.87 23.27
C PHE A 13 -32.52 17.87 21.75
N SER A 14 -33.71 18.28 21.29
CA SER A 14 -34.06 18.38 19.87
C SER A 14 -33.30 19.46 19.10
N ARG A 15 -32.84 20.53 19.76
CA ARG A 15 -31.98 21.57 19.13
C ARG A 15 -30.53 21.14 19.07
N LEU A 16 -30.03 20.51 20.14
CA LEU A 16 -28.66 20.00 20.19
C LEU A 16 -28.46 18.91 19.14
N ALA A 17 -29.41 17.97 19.02
CA ALA A 17 -29.37 16.90 18.02
C ALA A 17 -29.33 17.45 16.59
N THR A 18 -30.14 18.46 16.27
CA THR A 18 -30.11 19.10 14.94
C THR A 18 -28.78 19.80 14.67
N ALA A 19 -28.22 20.51 15.65
CA ALA A 19 -26.91 21.15 15.52
C ALA A 19 -25.80 20.11 15.29
N SER A 20 -25.78 19.01 16.06
CA SER A 20 -24.82 17.92 15.89
C SER A 20 -24.90 17.29 14.49
N VAL A 21 -26.12 17.05 13.99
CA VAL A 21 -26.35 16.52 12.64
C VAL A 21 -25.82 17.46 11.55
N VAL A 22 -26.05 18.76 11.69
CA VAL A 22 -25.55 19.77 10.73
C VAL A 22 -24.03 19.78 10.71
N VAL A 23 -23.39 19.77 11.89
CA VAL A 23 -21.93 19.73 12.00
C VAL A 23 -21.37 18.44 11.40
N LEU A 24 -21.93 17.27 11.74
CA LEU A 24 -21.52 15.97 11.18
C LEU A 24 -21.69 15.90 9.65
N SER A 25 -22.77 16.47 9.12
CA SER A 25 -23.02 16.49 7.67
C SER A 25 -22.03 17.40 6.96
N ALA A 26 -21.73 18.58 7.54
CA ALA A 26 -20.77 19.53 6.98
C ALA A 26 -19.34 18.97 7.01
N THR A 27 -18.90 18.42 8.15
CA THR A 27 -17.56 17.83 8.29
C THR A 27 -17.41 16.56 7.44
N GLY A 28 -18.43 15.72 7.35
CA GLY A 28 -18.46 14.55 6.47
C GLY A 28 -18.38 14.90 4.99
N SER A 29 -19.07 15.97 4.56
CA SER A 29 -19.03 16.47 3.18
C SER A 29 -17.67 17.08 2.84
N ALA A 30 -17.08 17.83 3.77
CA ALA A 30 -15.73 18.39 3.61
C ALA A 30 -14.66 17.28 3.52
N ALA A 31 -14.75 16.25 4.38
CA ALA A 31 -13.85 15.11 4.33
C ALA A 31 -13.96 14.35 2.98
N TYR A 32 -15.17 14.18 2.46
CA TYR A 32 -15.40 13.60 1.12
C TYR A 32 -14.75 14.42 0.00
N ALA A 33 -14.95 15.74 0.02
CA ALA A 33 -14.38 16.63 -0.99
C ALA A 33 -12.84 16.60 -0.97
N LEU A 34 -12.25 16.54 0.22
CA LEU A 34 -10.81 16.51 0.40
C LEU A 34 -10.18 15.15 0.03
N HIS A 35 -10.84 14.03 0.32
CA HIS A 35 -10.24 12.69 0.19
C HIS A 35 -10.69 11.88 -1.04
N VAL A 36 -11.87 12.14 -1.62
CA VAL A 36 -12.41 11.33 -2.74
C VAL A 36 -12.33 12.09 -4.07
N GLY A 37 -12.85 13.32 -4.13
CA GLY A 37 -12.66 14.27 -5.23
C GLY A 37 -13.19 13.89 -6.63
N SER A 38 -13.41 12.62 -6.97
CA SER A 38 -13.93 12.17 -8.27
C SER A 38 -15.13 11.22 -8.13
N LYS A 39 -16.11 11.35 -9.04
CA LYS A 39 -17.34 10.55 -9.04
C LYS A 39 -17.10 9.10 -9.48
N ASP A 40 -16.05 8.84 -10.25
CA ASP A 40 -15.74 7.50 -10.78
C ASP A 40 -15.14 6.56 -9.72
N LEU A 41 -14.52 7.11 -8.67
CA LEU A 41 -13.90 6.33 -7.59
C LEU A 41 -14.91 5.78 -6.58
N LEU A 42 -16.13 6.33 -6.54
CA LEU A 42 -17.20 5.87 -5.65
C LEU A 42 -17.74 4.48 -6.05
N ALA A 43 -17.85 4.20 -7.35
CA ALA A 43 -18.47 2.98 -7.85
C ALA A 43 -17.48 1.81 -7.97
N THR A 44 -16.20 2.10 -8.21
CA THR A 44 -15.19 1.10 -8.59
C THR A 44 -14.34 0.62 -7.42
N THR A 45 -14.25 1.38 -6.33
CA THR A 45 -13.38 1.06 -5.18
C THR A 45 -14.15 0.51 -4.00
N THR A 46 -13.54 -0.41 -3.23
CA THR A 46 -14.12 -1.01 -2.02
C THR A 46 -14.44 0.06 -0.96
N TYR A 47 -13.57 1.07 -0.84
CA TYR A 47 -13.76 2.23 0.03
C TYR A 47 -14.93 3.12 -0.43
N GLY A 48 -15.03 3.39 -1.74
CA GLY A 48 -16.15 4.13 -2.33
C GLY A 48 -17.50 3.45 -2.09
N ARG A 49 -17.56 2.12 -2.24
CA ARG A 49 -18.75 1.31 -1.91
C ARG A 49 -19.10 1.38 -0.42
N ALA A 50 -18.11 1.26 0.47
CA ALA A 50 -18.34 1.38 1.92
C ALA A 50 -18.85 2.77 2.32
N LEU A 51 -18.32 3.83 1.70
CA LEU A 51 -18.76 5.20 1.90
C LEU A 51 -20.19 5.42 1.37
N ALA A 52 -20.52 4.87 0.20
CA ALA A 52 -21.87 4.94 -0.36
C ALA A 52 -22.90 4.28 0.58
N VAL A 53 -22.59 3.09 1.11
CA VAL A 53 -23.42 2.41 2.12
C VAL A 53 -23.60 3.29 3.36
N LYS A 54 -22.53 3.92 3.85
CA LYS A 54 -22.57 4.82 5.01
C LYS A 54 -23.47 6.04 4.75
N LEU A 55 -23.40 6.65 3.56
CA LEU A 55 -24.25 7.79 3.19
C LEU A 55 -25.73 7.39 3.10
N VAL A 56 -26.03 6.22 2.55
CA VAL A 56 -27.40 5.68 2.49
C VAL A 56 -27.95 5.46 3.90
N LEU A 57 -27.19 4.80 4.79
CA LEU A 57 -27.58 4.57 6.18
C LEU A 57 -27.82 5.87 6.96
N PHE A 58 -26.95 6.87 6.75
CA PHE A 58 -27.12 8.19 7.34
C PHE A 58 -28.38 8.91 6.83
N GLY A 59 -28.67 8.81 5.52
CA GLY A 59 -29.91 9.33 4.94
C GLY A 59 -31.16 8.66 5.51
N VAL A 60 -31.13 7.35 5.74
CA VAL A 60 -32.22 6.60 6.39
C VAL A 60 -32.45 7.09 7.82
N LEU A 61 -31.39 7.29 8.61
CA LEU A 61 -31.46 7.86 9.96
C LEU A 61 -32.10 9.25 9.95
N LEU A 62 -31.68 10.12 9.04
CA LEU A 62 -32.27 11.45 8.89
C LEU A 62 -33.76 11.38 8.53
N GLY A 63 -34.13 10.47 7.63
CA GLY A 63 -35.53 10.24 7.25
C GLY A 63 -36.39 9.76 8.42
N LEU A 64 -35.89 8.81 9.22
CA LEU A 64 -36.54 8.32 10.43
C LEU A 64 -36.69 9.44 11.47
N ALA A 65 -35.61 10.18 11.75
CA ALA A 65 -35.63 11.30 12.68
C ALA A 65 -36.63 12.40 12.26
N ALA A 66 -36.69 12.72 10.97
CA ALA A 66 -37.65 13.67 10.42
C ALA A 66 -39.09 13.14 10.53
N HIS A 67 -39.33 11.87 10.21
CA HIS A 67 -40.65 11.25 10.35
C HIS A 67 -41.13 11.25 11.81
N HIS A 68 -40.25 10.89 12.75
CA HIS A 68 -40.52 10.96 14.17
C HIS A 68 -40.85 12.39 14.62
N ARG A 69 -40.03 13.36 14.24
CA ARG A 69 -40.22 14.76 14.66
C ARG A 69 -41.48 15.41 14.08
N PHE A 70 -41.74 15.25 12.78
CA PHE A 70 -42.78 16.01 12.09
C PHE A 70 -44.12 15.28 11.99
N ARG A 71 -44.15 13.95 12.06
CA ARG A 71 -45.40 13.18 11.96
C ARG A 71 -45.78 12.47 13.25
N LEU A 72 -44.84 11.79 13.91
CA LEU A 72 -45.16 10.93 15.05
C LEU A 72 -45.33 11.73 16.35
N SER A 73 -44.39 12.61 16.70
CA SER A 73 -44.46 13.47 17.89
C SER A 73 -45.74 14.32 17.99
N PRO A 74 -46.18 15.04 16.92
CA PRO A 74 -47.43 15.80 16.98
C PRO A 74 -48.71 14.94 17.00
N ARG A 75 -48.63 13.66 16.58
CA ARG A 75 -49.74 12.69 16.68
C ARG A 75 -49.80 12.02 18.05
N LEU A 76 -48.65 11.73 18.66
CA LEU A 76 -48.57 11.20 20.04
C LEU A 76 -49.17 12.19 21.05
N ALA A 77 -48.91 13.48 20.87
CA ALA A 77 -49.46 14.55 21.69
C ALA A 77 -51.00 14.62 21.65
N ARG A 78 -51.65 14.00 20.65
CA ARG A 78 -53.11 13.99 20.48
C ARG A 78 -53.79 12.65 20.78
N ALA A 79 -53.05 11.52 20.77
CA ALA A 79 -53.65 10.16 20.73
C ALA A 79 -53.42 9.27 21.96
N GLY A 80 -52.58 9.66 22.94
CA GLY A 80 -52.39 8.91 24.18
C GLY A 80 -51.71 7.53 24.04
N GLN A 81 -51.87 6.65 25.05
CA GLN A 81 -51.07 5.43 25.28
C GLN A 81 -51.11 4.38 24.15
N ALA A 82 -52.11 4.41 23.26
CA ALA A 82 -52.25 3.44 22.16
C ALA A 82 -51.09 3.51 21.13
N LEU A 83 -50.39 4.65 21.02
CA LEU A 83 -49.25 4.81 20.12
C LEU A 83 -47.88 4.54 20.78
N ALA A 84 -47.82 4.26 22.08
CA ALA A 84 -46.55 4.06 22.80
C ALA A 84 -45.74 2.86 22.26
N ALA A 85 -46.41 1.78 21.86
CA ALA A 85 -45.76 0.61 21.25
C ALA A 85 -45.23 0.89 19.83
N ALA A 86 -45.90 1.75 19.06
CA ALA A 86 -45.39 2.20 17.75
C ALA A 86 -44.17 3.12 17.91
N PHE A 87 -44.18 3.97 18.93
CA PHE A 87 -43.04 4.84 19.29
C PHE A 87 -41.80 4.01 19.71
N GLY A 88 -41.98 3.00 20.57
CA GLY A 88 -40.89 2.12 21.00
C GLY A 88 -40.21 1.39 19.84
N ARG A 89 -40.98 0.91 18.84
CA ARG A 89 -40.44 0.29 17.63
C ARG A 89 -39.65 1.26 16.75
N GLY A 90 -40.08 2.51 16.65
CA GLY A 90 -39.35 3.55 15.92
C GLY A 90 -38.02 3.91 16.59
N VAL A 91 -38.00 4.01 17.92
CA VAL A 91 -36.77 4.29 18.68
C VAL A 91 -35.78 3.12 18.53
N ALA A 92 -36.26 1.88 18.58
CA ALA A 92 -35.41 0.71 18.34
C ALA A 92 -34.80 0.72 16.92
N ALA A 93 -35.55 1.13 15.90
CA ALA A 93 -35.06 1.27 14.53
C ALA A 93 -33.99 2.38 14.41
N GLU A 94 -34.15 3.51 15.10
CA GLU A 94 -33.14 4.58 15.17
C GLU A 94 -31.84 4.10 15.82
N VAL A 95 -31.92 3.38 16.94
CA VAL A 95 -30.75 2.81 17.63
C VAL A 95 -30.04 1.78 16.75
N ALA A 96 -30.79 0.89 16.09
CA ALA A 96 -30.22 -0.13 15.20
C ALA A 96 -29.50 0.51 14.00
N ALA A 97 -30.09 1.52 13.38
CA ALA A 97 -29.46 2.23 12.28
C ALA A 97 -28.22 3.03 12.74
N GLY A 98 -28.26 3.63 13.94
CA GLY A 98 -27.09 4.27 14.55
C GLY A 98 -25.93 3.30 14.81
N ALA A 99 -26.23 2.11 15.33
CA ALA A 99 -25.25 1.04 15.53
C ALA A 99 -24.63 0.56 14.22
N LEU A 100 -25.43 0.41 13.15
CA LEU A 100 -24.93 0.06 11.82
C LEU A 100 -24.01 1.13 11.23
N VAL A 101 -24.31 2.41 11.45
CA VAL A 101 -23.42 3.51 11.02
C VAL A 101 -22.09 3.46 11.78
N LEU A 102 -22.12 3.24 13.10
CA LEU A 102 -20.90 3.09 13.90
C LEU A 102 -20.05 1.89 13.47
N ALA A 103 -20.69 0.74 13.19
CA ALA A 103 -20.01 -0.44 12.66
C ALA A 103 -19.37 -0.16 11.29
N ALA A 104 -20.08 0.55 10.39
CA ALA A 104 -19.53 0.96 9.10
C ALA A 104 -18.36 1.95 9.25
N VAL A 105 -18.42 2.88 10.21
CA VAL A 105 -17.31 3.79 10.52
C VAL A 105 -16.08 3.00 10.99
N GLY A 106 -16.27 2.06 11.92
CA GLY A 106 -15.20 1.20 12.43
C GLY A 106 -14.58 0.31 11.34
N ALA A 107 -15.40 -0.22 10.43
CA ALA A 107 -14.92 -0.95 9.26
C ALA A 107 -14.10 -0.03 8.34
N MET A 108 -14.55 1.20 8.08
CA MET A 108 -13.84 2.15 7.22
C MET A 108 -12.51 2.63 7.81
N THR A 109 -12.36 2.73 9.14
CA THR A 109 -11.07 3.07 9.77
C THR A 109 -10.00 2.01 9.60
N SER A 110 -10.37 0.79 9.21
CA SER A 110 -9.42 -0.30 8.93
C SER A 110 -9.03 -0.41 7.45
N VAL A 111 -9.63 0.41 6.57
CA VAL A 111 -9.40 0.37 5.12
C VAL A 111 -8.64 1.63 4.71
N THR A 112 -7.41 1.46 4.21
CA THR A 112 -6.55 2.54 3.70
C THR A 112 -7.31 3.40 2.67
N PRO A 113 -7.26 4.74 2.74
CA PRO A 113 -7.99 5.62 1.84
C PRO A 113 -7.71 5.30 0.36
N SER A 114 -8.76 5.34 -0.47
CA SER A 114 -8.69 4.96 -1.89
C SER A 114 -7.70 5.79 -2.73
N ARG A 115 -7.41 7.03 -2.31
CA ARG A 115 -6.36 7.85 -2.94
C ARG A 115 -4.97 7.29 -2.68
N ASP A 116 -4.68 6.88 -1.47
CA ASP A 116 -3.37 6.29 -1.13
C ASP A 116 -3.16 4.95 -1.85
N ALA A 117 -4.21 4.16 -2.02
CA ALA A 117 -4.17 2.91 -2.78
C ALA A 117 -4.09 3.10 -4.31
N ALA A 118 -4.66 4.19 -4.84
CA ALA A 118 -4.57 4.55 -6.25
C ALA A 118 -3.22 5.20 -6.58
N GLU A 119 -2.71 6.03 -5.68
CA GLU A 119 -1.36 6.59 -5.76
C GLU A 119 -0.29 5.53 -5.50
N ALA A 120 -0.50 4.57 -4.60
CA ALA A 120 0.37 3.41 -4.43
C ALA A 120 0.40 2.53 -5.70
N ARG A 121 -0.76 2.30 -6.35
CA ARG A 121 -0.83 1.65 -7.69
C ARG A 121 -0.14 2.47 -8.78
N ALA A 122 -0.29 3.79 -8.75
CA ALA A 122 0.38 4.68 -9.67
C ALA A 122 1.89 4.79 -9.40
N ARG A 123 2.36 4.45 -8.20
CA ARG A 123 3.77 4.44 -7.78
C ARG A 123 4.46 3.08 -7.98
N SER A 124 3.74 1.96 -8.14
CA SER A 124 4.22 0.56 -8.10
C SER A 124 4.67 -0.05 -9.43
N GLY A 125 5.12 0.78 -10.39
CA GLY A 125 5.56 0.27 -11.68
C GLY A 125 4.48 -0.25 -12.61
N VAL A 126 4.90 -0.90 -13.69
CA VAL A 126 4.01 -1.56 -14.65
C VAL A 126 4.04 -3.06 -14.39
N ILE A 127 2.92 -3.59 -13.92
CA ILE A 127 2.74 -5.02 -13.66
C ILE A 127 1.65 -5.53 -14.60
N ASP A 128 1.98 -6.53 -15.40
CA ASP A 128 1.06 -7.17 -16.31
C ASP A 128 1.27 -8.69 -16.27
N HIS A 129 0.21 -9.46 -16.50
CA HIS A 129 0.24 -10.92 -16.38
C HIS A 129 -0.65 -11.56 -17.44
N VAL A 130 -0.30 -12.78 -17.83
CA VAL A 130 -1.07 -13.59 -18.77
C VAL A 130 -1.19 -15.02 -18.27
N ALA A 131 -2.42 -15.55 -18.32
CA ALA A 131 -2.66 -16.96 -18.09
C ALA A 131 -2.11 -17.78 -19.28
N LEU A 132 -1.31 -18.78 -18.96
CA LEU A 132 -0.80 -19.77 -19.91
C LEU A 132 -1.59 -21.08 -19.76
N PRO A 133 -1.61 -21.96 -20.78
CA PRO A 133 -2.28 -23.26 -20.68
C PRO A 133 -1.85 -24.13 -19.50
N ALA A 134 -0.63 -23.93 -19.00
CA ALA A 134 -0.05 -24.68 -17.90
C ALA A 134 0.58 -23.77 -16.83
N GLY A 135 0.00 -22.58 -16.60
CA GLY A 135 0.53 -21.67 -15.60
C GLY A 135 0.25 -20.19 -15.85
N GLU A 136 1.15 -19.33 -15.43
CA GLU A 136 1.02 -17.88 -15.52
C GLU A 136 2.38 -17.25 -15.77
N LEU A 137 2.42 -16.23 -16.63
CA LEU A 137 3.61 -15.41 -16.85
C LEU A 137 3.31 -13.97 -16.46
N THR A 138 4.15 -13.42 -15.59
CA THR A 138 4.02 -12.06 -15.08
C THR A 138 5.25 -11.25 -15.45
N LEU A 139 5.03 -10.06 -16.00
CA LEU A 139 6.05 -9.04 -16.22
C LEU A 139 5.86 -7.91 -15.20
N ARG A 140 6.94 -7.55 -14.53
CA ARG A 140 6.99 -6.42 -13.60
C ARG A 140 8.09 -5.48 -14.03
N VAL A 141 7.78 -4.20 -14.20
CA VAL A 141 8.73 -3.13 -14.48
C VAL A 141 8.61 -2.10 -13.37
N MET A 142 9.58 -2.07 -12.46
CA MET A 142 9.58 -1.19 -11.28
C MET A 142 10.73 -0.19 -11.38
N PRO A 143 10.54 1.09 -11.07
CA PRO A 143 9.29 1.76 -10.67
C PRO A 143 8.38 2.15 -11.85
N GLY A 144 8.68 1.71 -13.08
CA GLY A 144 7.88 2.01 -14.28
C GLY A 144 8.07 3.45 -14.76
N LEU A 145 9.32 3.93 -14.70
CA LEU A 145 9.72 5.29 -15.06
C LEU A 145 10.56 5.30 -16.34
N VAL A 146 10.67 6.45 -17.00
CA VAL A 146 11.65 6.65 -18.08
C VAL A 146 13.05 6.52 -17.47
N GLY A 147 13.91 5.72 -18.08
CA GLY A 147 15.27 5.47 -17.57
C GLY A 147 15.39 4.19 -16.75
N ASN A 148 16.00 4.28 -15.56
CA ASN A 148 16.40 3.12 -14.75
C ASN A 148 15.19 2.37 -14.19
N ASN A 149 15.12 1.08 -14.51
CA ASN A 149 14.11 0.17 -13.97
C ASN A 149 14.72 -1.18 -13.60
N ALA A 150 14.15 -1.81 -12.58
CA ALA A 150 14.22 -3.24 -12.36
C ALA A 150 13.09 -3.92 -13.16
N VAL A 151 13.45 -4.83 -14.05
CA VAL A 151 12.49 -5.69 -14.75
C VAL A 151 12.55 -7.08 -14.15
N ALA A 152 11.43 -7.58 -13.67
CA ALA A 152 11.28 -8.94 -13.19
C ALA A 152 10.27 -9.71 -14.04
N VAL A 153 10.61 -10.94 -14.38
CA VAL A 153 9.73 -11.91 -15.02
C VAL A 153 9.53 -13.05 -14.04
N GLU A 154 8.27 -13.41 -13.79
CA GLU A 154 7.91 -14.56 -12.97
C GLU A 154 7.15 -15.55 -13.84
N LEU A 155 7.62 -16.79 -13.86
CA LEU A 155 6.95 -17.90 -14.50
C LEU A 155 6.45 -18.87 -13.43
N ALA A 156 5.14 -18.99 -13.31
CA ALA A 156 4.51 -20.08 -12.60
C ALA A 156 4.19 -21.17 -13.63
N ASP A 157 4.72 -22.38 -13.46
CA ASP A 157 4.34 -23.53 -14.28
C ASP A 157 3.77 -24.63 -13.38
N THR A 158 2.56 -25.09 -13.70
CA THR A 158 1.85 -26.10 -12.90
C THR A 158 2.26 -27.52 -13.27
N ARG A 159 3.08 -27.71 -14.31
CA ARG A 159 3.55 -29.04 -14.73
C ARG A 159 4.68 -29.53 -13.81
N PRO A 160 4.61 -30.78 -13.33
CA PRO A 160 5.67 -31.36 -12.50
C PRO A 160 7.06 -31.37 -13.15
N ALA A 161 7.12 -31.48 -14.48
CA ALA A 161 8.37 -31.52 -15.26
C ALA A 161 9.06 -30.15 -15.41
N ALA A 162 8.39 -29.05 -15.04
CA ALA A 162 8.95 -27.70 -15.13
C ALA A 162 9.74 -27.30 -13.86
N ALA A 163 9.63 -28.06 -12.76
CA ALA A 163 10.34 -27.77 -11.54
C ALA A 163 11.86 -27.99 -11.71
N GLY A 164 12.65 -26.90 -11.62
CA GLY A 164 14.11 -26.97 -11.63
C GLY A 164 14.75 -27.08 -13.01
N THR A 165 14.01 -26.85 -14.09
CA THR A 165 14.62 -26.71 -15.41
C THR A 165 15.38 -25.40 -15.49
N ALA A 166 16.70 -25.43 -15.66
CA ALA A 166 17.50 -24.23 -15.88
C ALA A 166 16.95 -23.46 -17.10
N ALA A 167 16.25 -22.37 -16.84
CA ALA A 167 15.61 -21.55 -17.84
C ALA A 167 16.38 -20.25 -18.01
N ASP A 168 16.59 -19.85 -19.26
CA ASP A 168 17.15 -18.53 -19.59
C ASP A 168 15.98 -17.63 -19.99
N ALA A 169 15.91 -16.44 -19.42
CA ALA A 169 14.87 -15.48 -19.75
C ALA A 169 15.50 -14.27 -20.46
N VAL A 170 14.94 -13.92 -21.61
CA VAL A 170 15.32 -12.76 -22.42
C VAL A 170 14.09 -11.89 -22.61
N LEU A 171 14.28 -10.59 -22.47
CA LEU A 171 13.27 -9.60 -22.74
C LEU A 171 13.65 -8.85 -24.03
N ARG A 172 12.87 -9.02 -25.09
CA ARG A 172 13.02 -8.25 -26.32
C ARG A 172 12.14 -7.01 -26.25
N VAL A 173 12.78 -5.85 -26.24
CA VAL A 173 12.15 -4.56 -25.98
C VAL A 173 12.06 -3.76 -27.28
N THR A 174 10.88 -3.25 -27.61
CA THR A 174 10.64 -2.42 -28.80
C THR A 174 10.10 -1.05 -28.40
N ALA A 175 10.77 -0.01 -28.89
CA ALA A 175 10.46 1.38 -28.59
C ALA A 175 9.14 1.85 -29.23
N PRO A 176 8.42 2.77 -28.57
CA PRO A 176 7.25 3.42 -29.14
C PRO A 176 7.63 4.18 -30.42
N GLY A 177 6.71 4.23 -31.38
CA GLY A 177 6.87 5.01 -32.62
C GLY A 177 7.96 4.51 -33.58
N GLY A 178 8.54 3.33 -33.35
CA GLY A 178 9.59 2.76 -34.22
C GLY A 178 10.90 3.55 -34.21
N VAL A 179 11.09 4.41 -33.20
CA VAL A 179 12.21 5.36 -33.13
C VAL A 179 13.56 4.65 -32.92
N ALA A 180 13.54 3.46 -32.31
CA ALA A 180 14.72 2.63 -32.09
C ALA A 180 14.48 1.18 -32.53
N ARG A 181 15.55 0.51 -32.97
CA ARG A 181 15.52 -0.92 -33.27
C ARG A 181 15.24 -1.71 -31.98
N PRO A 182 14.53 -2.85 -32.06
CA PRO A 182 14.37 -3.72 -30.91
C PRO A 182 15.73 -4.19 -30.38
N PHE A 183 15.85 -4.29 -29.06
CA PHE A 183 17.04 -4.78 -28.38
C PHE A 183 16.67 -5.84 -27.33
N ASP A 184 17.63 -6.69 -26.99
CA ASP A 184 17.43 -7.82 -26.08
C ASP A 184 18.09 -7.52 -24.73
N VAL A 185 17.37 -7.79 -23.64
CA VAL A 185 17.83 -7.69 -22.25
C VAL A 185 17.86 -9.10 -21.67
N THR A 186 19.04 -9.57 -21.30
CA THR A 186 19.21 -10.85 -20.62
C THR A 186 18.84 -10.71 -19.14
N LEU A 187 17.89 -11.53 -18.68
CA LEU A 187 17.47 -11.56 -17.28
C LEU A 187 18.25 -12.63 -16.52
N ARG A 188 18.67 -12.32 -15.30
CA ARG A 188 19.40 -13.26 -14.42
C ARG A 188 18.43 -14.00 -13.51
N PRO A 189 18.64 -15.30 -13.22
CA PRO A 189 17.84 -16.00 -12.23
C PRO A 189 17.96 -15.34 -10.85
N ALA A 190 16.83 -15.11 -10.18
CA ALA A 190 16.73 -14.49 -8.86
C ALA A 190 16.13 -15.44 -7.81
N GLY A 191 16.17 -16.75 -8.07
CA GLY A 191 15.65 -17.81 -7.22
C GLY A 191 14.30 -18.35 -7.67
N ALA A 192 13.87 -19.44 -7.03
CA ALA A 192 12.57 -20.05 -7.22
C ALA A 192 11.89 -20.22 -5.85
N ALA A 193 10.67 -19.69 -5.71
CA ALA A 193 9.89 -19.78 -4.49
C ALA A 193 8.48 -20.26 -4.79
N ALA A 194 8.00 -21.27 -4.05
CA ALA A 194 6.64 -21.80 -4.15
C ALA A 194 6.21 -22.20 -5.59
N GLY A 195 7.11 -22.78 -6.38
CA GLY A 195 6.83 -23.20 -7.76
C GLY A 195 6.81 -22.08 -8.80
N ARG A 196 7.31 -20.89 -8.45
CA ARG A 196 7.52 -19.77 -9.38
C ARG A 196 9.00 -19.51 -9.58
N GLU A 197 9.44 -19.49 -10.83
CA GLU A 197 10.79 -19.10 -11.21
C GLU A 197 10.84 -17.60 -11.47
N ARG A 198 11.82 -16.90 -10.90
CA ARG A 198 11.96 -15.45 -11.04
C ARG A 198 13.26 -15.09 -11.75
N PHE A 199 13.17 -14.19 -12.71
CA PHE A 199 14.29 -13.63 -13.47
C PHE A 199 14.28 -12.11 -13.37
N VAL A 200 15.43 -11.48 -13.18
CA VAL A 200 15.55 -10.04 -12.95
C VAL A 200 16.69 -9.43 -13.77
N ALA A 201 16.47 -8.23 -14.29
CA ALA A 201 17.53 -7.34 -14.78
C ALA A 201 17.29 -5.91 -14.30
N HIS A 202 18.37 -5.15 -14.22
CA HIS A 202 18.34 -3.73 -13.86
C HIS A 202 19.01 -2.92 -14.94
N GLY A 203 18.44 -1.77 -15.30
CA GLY A 203 19.04 -0.85 -16.26
C GLY A 203 18.09 0.16 -16.87
N SER A 204 18.65 1.01 -17.72
CA SER A 204 17.92 2.06 -18.44
C SER A 204 17.38 1.54 -19.76
N PHE A 205 16.25 0.85 -19.71
CA PHE A 205 15.67 0.18 -20.90
C PHE A 205 14.56 1.00 -21.58
N PHE A 206 13.89 1.89 -20.87
CA PHE A 206 12.64 2.50 -21.34
C PHE A 206 12.80 4.01 -21.61
N THR A 207 13.53 4.36 -22.69
CA THR A 207 13.74 5.74 -23.14
C THR A 207 13.62 5.81 -24.66
N PRO A 208 12.71 6.62 -25.24
CA PRO A 208 11.88 7.71 -24.68
C PRO A 208 10.56 7.27 -24.00
N PRO A 209 9.81 8.21 -23.36
CA PRO A 209 8.47 7.93 -22.83
C PRO A 209 7.49 7.44 -23.90
N GLY A 210 6.65 6.47 -23.54
CA GLY A 210 5.57 5.95 -24.39
C GLY A 210 5.12 4.56 -24.00
N THR A 211 4.43 3.88 -24.91
CA THR A 211 4.03 2.48 -24.72
C THR A 211 5.03 1.57 -25.41
N TRP A 212 5.80 0.85 -24.61
CA TRP A 212 6.82 -0.08 -25.04
C TRP A 212 6.22 -1.46 -25.25
N ARG A 213 6.64 -2.15 -26.31
CA ARG A 213 6.28 -3.56 -26.50
C ARG A 213 7.42 -4.41 -25.95
N THR A 214 7.12 -5.20 -24.92
CA THR A 214 8.08 -6.02 -24.20
C THR A 214 7.74 -7.49 -24.39
N GLU A 215 8.47 -8.15 -25.29
CA GLU A 215 8.34 -9.58 -25.54
C GLU A 215 9.22 -10.36 -24.56
N VAL A 216 8.57 -11.06 -23.64
CA VAL A 216 9.22 -11.97 -22.69
C VAL A 216 9.40 -13.32 -23.36
N ILE A 217 10.63 -13.82 -23.35
CA ILE A 217 11.01 -15.12 -23.93
C ILE A 217 11.69 -15.93 -22.82
N VAL A 218 11.00 -16.92 -22.28
CA VAL A 218 11.56 -17.86 -21.30
C VAL A 218 11.88 -19.17 -22.02
N ARG A 219 13.17 -19.46 -22.18
CA ARG A 219 13.67 -20.69 -22.78
C ARG A 219 13.79 -21.76 -21.70
N ARG A 220 13.18 -22.92 -21.93
CA ARG A 220 13.13 -24.00 -20.94
C ARG A 220 13.74 -25.26 -21.52
N ARG A 221 14.65 -25.89 -20.79
CA ARG A 221 15.27 -27.14 -21.25
C ARG A 221 14.25 -28.26 -21.29
N GLY A 222 14.07 -28.88 -22.45
CA GLY A 222 13.16 -30.01 -22.65
C GLY A 222 11.67 -29.66 -22.72
N LEU A 223 11.33 -28.37 -22.73
CA LEU A 223 9.96 -27.86 -22.87
C LEU A 223 9.92 -26.75 -23.94
N ASP A 224 8.74 -26.49 -24.50
CA ASP A 224 8.57 -25.37 -25.42
C ASP A 224 8.86 -24.03 -24.74
N ASP A 225 9.48 -23.10 -25.48
CA ASP A 225 9.69 -21.72 -25.07
C ASP A 225 8.35 -21.04 -24.73
N VAL A 226 8.31 -20.30 -23.64
CA VAL A 226 7.19 -19.39 -23.35
C VAL A 226 7.49 -18.04 -23.95
N ARG A 227 6.57 -17.53 -24.76
CA ARG A 227 6.68 -16.22 -25.41
C ARG A 227 5.39 -15.44 -25.23
N HIS A 228 5.50 -14.22 -24.72
CA HIS A 228 4.37 -13.31 -24.67
C HIS A 228 4.84 -11.86 -24.76
N ALA A 229 4.08 -11.04 -25.49
CA ALA A 229 4.37 -9.62 -25.63
C ALA A 229 3.40 -8.79 -24.79
N PHE A 230 3.96 -8.08 -23.82
CA PHE A 230 3.23 -7.12 -22.99
C PHE A 230 3.35 -5.71 -23.56
N ALA A 231 2.42 -4.85 -23.15
CA ALA A 231 2.45 -3.42 -23.46
C ALA A 231 2.79 -2.63 -22.19
N ALA A 232 4.06 -2.25 -22.03
CA ALA A 232 4.52 -1.49 -20.88
C ALA A 232 4.34 0.02 -21.11
N ARG A 233 3.36 0.65 -20.47
CA ARG A 233 3.14 2.10 -20.58
C ARG A 233 4.06 2.87 -19.62
N ILE A 234 5.18 3.35 -20.14
CA ILE A 234 6.20 4.10 -19.40
C ILE A 234 6.18 5.56 -19.85
N THR A 235 5.33 6.37 -19.22
CA THR A 235 5.18 7.80 -19.58
C THR A 235 5.62 8.74 -18.46
N ARG A 236 5.91 8.20 -17.27
CA ARG A 236 6.37 8.98 -16.13
C ARG A 236 7.87 9.14 -16.22
N THR A 237 8.35 10.37 -16.25
CA THR A 237 9.76 10.65 -15.96
C THR A 237 9.95 10.62 -14.45
N PRO A 238 11.13 10.24 -13.96
CA PRO A 238 11.49 10.52 -12.58
C PRO A 238 11.23 12.00 -12.26
N ASP A 239 10.77 12.29 -11.05
CA ASP A 239 10.97 13.65 -10.54
C ASP A 239 12.49 13.76 -10.36
N GLU A 240 13.16 14.44 -11.29
CA GLU A 240 14.63 14.56 -11.30
C GLU A 240 15.18 15.00 -9.94
N ARG A 241 14.41 15.77 -9.16
CA ARG A 241 14.82 16.20 -7.81
C ARG A 241 14.82 15.06 -6.80
N ILE A 242 13.99 14.03 -6.97
CA ILE A 242 13.89 12.91 -6.02
C ILE A 242 14.97 11.88 -6.31
N GLU A 243 15.18 11.50 -7.57
CA GLU A 243 16.29 10.59 -7.95
C GLU A 243 17.64 11.26 -7.69
N GLN A 244 17.82 12.52 -8.09
CA GLN A 244 19.05 13.26 -7.76
C GLN A 244 19.28 13.33 -6.25
N ARG A 245 18.25 13.53 -5.41
CA ARG A 245 18.42 13.54 -3.94
C ARG A 245 18.78 12.16 -3.37
N VAL A 246 18.29 11.07 -3.96
CA VAL A 246 18.68 9.71 -3.56
C VAL A 246 20.09 9.41 -4.05
N ASP A 247 20.42 9.72 -5.30
CA ASP A 247 21.75 9.51 -5.87
C ASP A 247 22.82 10.37 -5.17
N ASP A 248 22.53 11.65 -4.89
CA ASP A 248 23.37 12.52 -4.06
C ASP A 248 23.52 11.96 -2.64
N ALA A 249 22.44 11.36 -2.10
CA ALA A 249 22.52 10.72 -0.80
C ALA A 249 23.38 9.46 -0.79
N LEU A 250 23.34 8.67 -1.86
CA LEU A 250 24.18 7.50 -2.06
C LEU A 250 25.63 7.87 -2.37
N ALA A 251 25.88 9.05 -2.94
CA ALA A 251 27.24 9.53 -3.26
C ALA A 251 28.06 9.93 -2.01
N ALA A 252 27.41 10.25 -0.88
CA ALA A 252 28.07 10.74 0.33
C ALA A 252 27.53 10.11 1.64
N PRO A 253 27.51 8.77 1.78
CA PRO A 253 26.87 8.09 2.91
C PRO A 253 27.38 8.58 4.27
N ILE A 254 26.49 8.66 5.28
CA ILE A 254 26.92 8.98 6.65
C ILE A 254 27.72 7.79 7.21
N PRO A 255 28.98 7.97 7.62
CA PRO A 255 29.79 6.90 8.17
C PRO A 255 29.14 6.27 9.40
N SER A 256 29.24 4.95 9.50
CA SER A 256 28.80 4.23 10.68
C SER A 256 29.64 4.64 11.91
N SER A 257 28.95 5.00 12.98
CA SER A 257 29.54 5.38 14.27
C SER A 257 28.57 5.02 15.40
N ALA A 258 29.05 4.94 16.63
CA ALA A 258 28.19 4.67 17.79
C ALA A 258 27.05 5.70 17.91
N ALA A 259 27.32 6.97 17.62
CA ALA A 259 26.31 8.03 17.61
C ALA A 259 25.27 7.83 16.49
N SER A 260 25.72 7.51 15.28
CA SER A 260 24.85 7.23 14.13
C SER A 260 23.95 6.01 14.39
N ILE A 261 24.50 4.94 14.96
CA ILE A 261 23.76 3.73 15.31
C ILE A 261 22.73 4.02 16.42
N ALA A 262 23.08 4.82 17.43
CA ALA A 262 22.16 5.19 18.50
C ALA A 262 21.00 6.07 18.00
N ALA A 263 21.29 7.05 17.11
CA ALA A 263 20.27 7.86 16.46
C ALA A 263 19.32 6.98 15.61
N GLY A 264 19.89 6.07 14.82
CA GLY A 264 19.13 5.12 14.02
C GLY A 264 18.26 4.18 14.85
N ALA A 265 18.72 3.75 16.03
CA ALA A 265 17.96 2.92 16.94
C ALA A 265 16.69 3.64 17.45
N ALA A 266 16.81 4.93 17.79
CA ALA A 266 15.66 5.73 18.25
C ALA A 266 14.62 5.91 17.13
N LEU A 267 15.08 6.20 15.91
CA LEU A 267 14.22 6.30 14.72
C LEU A 267 13.55 4.95 14.41
N PHE A 268 14.29 3.85 14.49
CA PHE A 268 13.78 2.50 14.26
C PHE A 268 12.63 2.14 15.21
N GLN A 269 12.79 2.43 16.51
CA GLN A 269 11.73 2.15 17.49
C GLN A 269 10.44 2.94 17.20
N THR A 270 10.57 4.16 16.68
CA THR A 270 9.43 5.05 16.41
C THR A 270 8.71 4.68 15.11
N HIS A 271 9.47 4.43 14.04
CA HIS A 271 8.94 4.34 12.68
C HIS A 271 8.88 2.91 12.12
N CYS A 272 9.76 2.01 12.55
CA CYS A 272 9.94 0.69 11.94
C CYS A 272 9.42 -0.45 12.82
N ALA A 273 9.67 -0.39 14.14
CA ALA A 273 9.30 -1.41 15.10
C ALA A 273 7.78 -1.73 15.17
N PRO A 274 6.83 -0.79 14.93
CA PRO A 274 5.41 -1.13 14.90
C PRO A 274 5.05 -2.25 13.93
N CYS A 275 5.76 -2.36 12.80
CA CYS A 275 5.58 -3.44 11.81
C CYS A 275 6.67 -4.51 11.92
N HIS A 276 7.93 -4.13 12.09
CA HIS A 276 9.05 -5.07 12.06
C HIS A 276 9.37 -5.73 13.40
N GLY A 277 8.78 -5.24 14.49
CA GLY A 277 9.10 -5.65 15.86
C GLY A 277 10.42 -5.03 16.35
N PRO A 278 10.61 -4.87 17.68
CA PRO A 278 11.84 -4.29 18.23
C PRO A 278 13.07 -5.15 17.95
N GLU A 279 12.88 -6.46 17.75
CA GLU A 279 13.94 -7.42 17.39
C GLU A 279 14.07 -7.65 15.87
N GLY A 280 13.31 -6.93 15.04
CA GLY A 280 13.40 -7.01 13.58
C GLY A 280 12.87 -8.31 12.95
N ARG A 281 12.02 -9.07 13.63
CA ARG A 281 11.51 -10.39 13.17
C ARG A 281 10.29 -10.31 12.24
N GLY A 282 9.80 -9.10 11.95
CA GLY A 282 8.58 -8.89 11.18
C GLY A 282 7.30 -9.24 11.94
N ASP A 283 7.33 -9.14 13.27
CA ASP A 283 6.26 -9.54 14.19
C ASP A 283 5.76 -8.38 15.07
N GLY A 284 5.93 -7.14 14.59
CA GLY A 284 5.42 -5.95 15.27
C GLY A 284 3.89 -5.97 15.45
N VAL A 285 3.37 -5.13 16.35
CA VAL A 285 1.93 -5.08 16.69
C VAL A 285 1.02 -4.88 15.47
N ALA A 286 1.50 -4.19 14.43
CA ALA A 286 0.75 -3.96 13.20
C ALA A 286 0.90 -5.12 12.19
N ALA A 287 1.90 -6.00 12.34
CA ALA A 287 2.25 -7.02 11.34
C ALA A 287 1.11 -8.00 11.05
N ALA A 288 0.28 -8.32 12.05
CA ALA A 288 -0.85 -9.25 11.90
C ALA A 288 -1.94 -8.75 10.94
N GLY A 289 -2.05 -7.42 10.73
CA GLY A 289 -3.03 -6.81 9.84
C GLY A 289 -2.54 -6.59 8.41
N LEU A 290 -1.28 -6.93 8.12
CA LEU A 290 -0.64 -6.65 6.85
C LEU A 290 -0.87 -7.78 5.83
N ALA A 291 -1.18 -7.42 4.59
CA ALA A 291 -1.36 -8.38 3.50
C ALA A 291 -0.07 -9.16 3.17
N THR A 292 1.09 -8.53 3.38
CA THR A 292 2.42 -9.13 3.22
C THR A 292 3.17 -8.97 4.54
N LYS A 293 3.66 -10.08 5.10
CA LYS A 293 4.43 -10.04 6.35
C LYS A 293 5.77 -9.34 6.11
N PRO A 294 6.21 -8.41 6.97
CA PRO A 294 7.53 -7.82 6.86
C PRO A 294 8.65 -8.86 6.96
N ALA A 295 9.76 -8.64 6.25
CA ALA A 295 10.91 -9.54 6.27
C ALA A 295 11.56 -9.60 7.66
N ASP A 296 12.09 -10.77 8.02
CA ASP A 296 12.97 -10.93 9.18
C ASP A 296 14.34 -10.34 8.83
N PHE A 297 14.67 -9.22 9.46
CA PHE A 297 15.91 -8.50 9.23
C PHE A 297 17.16 -9.30 9.58
N ARG A 298 17.06 -10.23 10.54
CA ARG A 298 18.18 -11.10 10.92
C ARG A 298 18.60 -12.05 9.81
N LEU A 299 17.72 -12.27 8.83
CA LEU A 299 17.96 -13.13 7.67
C LEU A 299 18.24 -12.33 6.40
N HIS A 300 17.61 -11.15 6.26
CA HIS A 300 17.63 -10.40 5.01
C HIS A 300 18.61 -9.23 4.99
N VAL A 301 18.88 -8.55 6.11
CA VAL A 301 19.71 -7.33 6.09
C VAL A 301 21.07 -7.63 5.47
N ALA A 302 21.75 -8.69 5.90
CA ALA A 302 23.06 -9.08 5.39
C ALA A 302 23.11 -9.42 3.89
N LEU A 303 21.96 -9.71 3.25
CA LEU A 303 21.88 -10.08 1.84
C LEU A 303 21.85 -8.88 0.88
N HIS A 304 21.68 -7.68 1.41
CA HIS A 304 21.54 -6.46 0.62
C HIS A 304 22.71 -5.52 0.82
N THR A 305 22.87 -4.55 -0.05
CA THR A 305 23.83 -3.45 0.11
C THR A 305 23.23 -2.31 0.93
N ASP A 306 24.06 -1.41 1.43
CA ASP A 306 23.58 -0.22 2.16
C ASP A 306 22.74 0.70 1.27
N ALA A 307 23.10 0.80 -0.01
CA ALA A 307 22.36 1.57 -1.00
C ALA A 307 20.95 1.01 -1.23
N GLU A 308 20.81 -0.31 -1.31
CA GLU A 308 19.50 -0.98 -1.44
C GLU A 308 18.64 -0.76 -0.20
N LEU A 309 19.22 -0.91 1.00
CA LEU A 309 18.50 -0.64 2.24
C LEU A 309 18.06 0.82 2.32
N TYR A 310 18.94 1.77 2.00
CA TYR A 310 18.61 3.19 1.97
C TYR A 310 17.47 3.46 0.99
N ALA A 311 17.54 2.93 -0.22
CA ALA A 311 16.52 3.11 -1.25
C ALA A 311 15.16 2.57 -0.78
N TRP A 312 15.11 1.38 -0.16
CA TRP A 312 13.83 0.84 0.34
C TRP A 312 13.25 1.62 1.51
N VAL A 313 14.07 2.11 2.43
CA VAL A 313 13.55 2.95 3.53
C VAL A 313 13.08 4.30 2.96
N ALA A 314 13.85 4.93 2.07
CA ALA A 314 13.51 6.21 1.49
C ALA A 314 12.25 6.14 0.61
N LEU A 315 12.15 5.11 -0.24
CA LEU A 315 11.13 5.00 -1.30
C LEU A 315 9.97 4.06 -0.94
N GLY A 316 10.12 3.25 0.12
CA GLY A 316 9.22 2.14 0.42
C GLY A 316 9.50 0.92 -0.46
N ILE A 317 8.71 -0.14 -0.26
CA ILE A 317 8.77 -1.35 -1.10
C ILE A 317 7.41 -1.54 -1.78
N GLU A 318 7.41 -1.45 -3.11
CA GLU A 318 6.22 -1.59 -3.95
C GLU A 318 5.53 -2.95 -3.73
N ASP A 319 4.19 -2.99 -3.88
CA ASP A 319 3.33 -4.15 -3.59
C ASP A 319 3.43 -4.71 -2.15
N THR A 320 4.04 -3.96 -1.23
CA THR A 320 4.02 -4.28 0.20
C THR A 320 3.38 -3.16 1.01
N PRO A 321 2.97 -3.42 2.26
CA PRO A 321 2.52 -2.36 3.15
C PRO A 321 3.63 -1.41 3.65
N MET A 322 4.88 -1.56 3.20
CA MET A 322 6.00 -0.71 3.62
C MET A 322 5.96 0.65 2.91
N PRO A 323 5.71 1.76 3.63
CA PRO A 323 5.62 3.09 3.03
C PRO A 323 7.00 3.69 2.75
N ALA A 324 7.02 4.77 1.97
CA ALA A 324 8.18 5.63 1.81
C ALA A 324 8.39 6.49 3.05
N PHE A 325 9.63 6.58 3.56
CA PHE A 325 9.95 7.43 4.71
C PHE A 325 10.64 8.75 4.35
N ARG A 326 11.01 9.00 3.08
CA ARG A 326 11.66 10.25 2.65
C ARG A 326 10.85 11.53 2.91
N ASP A 327 9.54 11.40 3.10
CA ASP A 327 8.63 12.52 3.38
C ASP A 327 8.47 12.76 4.90
N THR A 328 9.04 11.88 5.73
CA THR A 328 8.97 11.91 7.20
C THR A 328 10.35 12.04 7.85
N LEU A 329 11.36 11.40 7.26
CA LEU A 329 12.75 11.40 7.71
C LEU A 329 13.62 12.11 6.69
N ASP A 330 14.55 12.90 7.17
CA ASP A 330 15.56 13.51 6.32
C ASP A 330 16.62 12.49 5.87
N ARG A 331 17.50 12.95 4.98
CA ARG A 331 18.56 12.13 4.38
C ARG A 331 19.50 11.50 5.42
N ASP A 332 19.90 12.26 6.42
CA ASP A 332 20.90 11.82 7.39
C ASP A 332 20.24 10.86 8.40
N GLU A 333 19.00 11.14 8.79
CA GLU A 333 18.14 10.25 9.57
C GLU A 333 17.95 8.89 8.89
N LEU A 334 17.69 8.88 7.57
CA LEU A 334 17.60 7.64 6.79
C LEU A 334 18.92 6.85 6.83
N TRP A 335 20.07 7.52 6.71
CA TRP A 335 21.37 6.88 6.86
C TRP A 335 21.65 6.36 8.26
N HIS A 336 21.20 7.06 9.31
CA HIS A 336 21.27 6.59 10.68
C HIS A 336 20.49 5.28 10.86
N VAL A 337 19.29 5.19 10.28
CA VAL A 337 18.49 3.94 10.27
C VAL A 337 19.25 2.82 9.57
N VAL A 338 19.83 3.05 8.38
CA VAL A 338 20.62 2.02 7.66
C VAL A 338 21.81 1.55 8.50
N ASN A 339 22.55 2.46 9.13
CA ASN A 339 23.67 2.14 10.02
C ASN A 339 23.21 1.29 11.22
N HIS A 340 22.06 1.62 11.81
CA HIS A 340 21.48 0.81 12.89
C HIS A 340 21.07 -0.59 12.42
N LEU A 341 20.41 -0.70 11.25
CA LEU A 341 20.02 -1.99 10.67
C LEU A 341 21.24 -2.88 10.45
N ARG A 342 22.32 -2.33 9.88
CA ARG A 342 23.58 -3.05 9.67
C ARG A 342 24.22 -3.51 10.96
N ALA A 343 24.38 -2.60 11.91
CA ALA A 343 25.03 -2.91 13.18
C ALA A 343 24.25 -3.93 14.02
N THR A 344 22.92 -3.92 13.92
CA THR A 344 22.05 -4.70 14.81
C THR A 344 21.61 -6.03 14.19
N PHE A 345 21.35 -6.06 12.88
CA PHE A 345 20.78 -7.23 12.20
C PHE A 345 21.68 -7.80 11.08
N GLY A 346 22.77 -7.11 10.72
CA GLY A 346 23.63 -7.48 9.59
C GLY A 346 24.65 -8.59 9.86
N ALA A 347 24.73 -9.14 11.07
CA ALA A 347 25.76 -10.12 11.46
C ALA A 347 25.45 -11.59 11.11
N GLY A 348 24.31 -11.89 10.48
CA GLY A 348 24.02 -13.23 9.95
C GLY A 348 24.63 -13.37 8.56
N ILE A 349 25.36 -14.45 8.26
CA ILE A 349 26.01 -14.78 6.97
C ILE A 349 27.14 -13.84 6.50
N GLY A 350 28.34 -13.99 7.09
CA GLY A 350 29.60 -13.67 6.38
C GLY A 350 30.67 -12.81 7.06
N SER A 351 30.83 -12.80 8.38
CA SER A 351 32.08 -12.28 9.00
C SER A 351 33.17 -13.35 9.00
N GLY A 352 33.80 -13.53 7.84
CA GLY A 352 34.90 -14.47 7.66
C GLY A 352 35.64 -14.25 6.34
N ALA A 353 36.33 -13.12 6.21
CA ALA A 353 37.57 -12.93 5.44
C ALA A 353 37.82 -11.44 5.20
N GLY A 354 38.86 -10.90 5.82
CA GLY A 354 39.30 -9.51 5.61
C GLY A 354 40.26 -9.03 6.69
N GLY A 355 41.10 -9.92 7.23
CA GLY A 355 42.24 -9.51 8.02
C GLY A 355 43.21 -8.76 7.12
N ALA A 356 43.57 -7.54 7.51
CA ALA A 356 44.64 -6.78 6.92
C ALA A 356 45.95 -7.59 6.97
N PRO A 357 46.83 -7.49 5.97
CA PRO A 357 48.18 -8.01 6.09
C PRO A 357 48.98 -7.08 7.01
N ASP A 358 49.38 -7.60 8.18
CA ASP A 358 50.43 -6.99 8.98
C ASP A 358 51.74 -7.08 8.19
N GLY A 359 52.32 -5.91 7.89
CA GLY A 359 53.63 -5.78 7.27
C GLY A 359 54.73 -6.14 8.27
N GLY A 360 55.51 -7.16 7.93
CA GLY A 360 56.85 -7.43 8.45
C GLY A 360 57.87 -7.34 7.32
#